data_AF-A0A2D8FQ16-F1
#
_entry.id   AF-A0A2D8FQ16-F1
#
_cell.length_a   1.000
_cell.length_b   1.000
_cell.length_c   1.000
_cell.angle_alpha   90.00
_cell.angle_beta   90.00
_cell.angle_gamma   90.00
#
_symmetry.space_group_name_H-M   'P 1'
#
loop_
_entity.id
_entity.type
_entity.pdbx_description
1 polymer ?
#
loop_
_entity_poly.entity_id
_entity_poly.type
_entity_poly.pdbx_seq_one_letter_code
_entity_poly.pdbx_strand_id
1 'polypeptide(L)'
;MTVNSDATKTDWVDPDEAPELDDVWFDKADHYRGETLVQRGRPKGADKISTTIRFDADVLAAFKQDGPGWQTRMNQALRDWLKRKSDAA
;
A
#
# COMPACT_ATOMS: atom_id res chain seq x y z
N MET A 1 -17.48 -34.17 2.22
CA MET A 1 -17.45 -33.53 0.89
C MET A 1 -18.44 -32.39 0.92
N THR A 2 -18.00 -31.14 0.95
CA THR A 2 -18.88 -29.97 0.87
C THR A 2 -18.58 -29.26 -0.43
N VAL A 3 -19.54 -29.31 -1.36
CA VAL A 3 -19.50 -28.61 -2.64
C VAL A 3 -19.77 -27.13 -2.38
N ASN A 4 -18.85 -26.27 -2.83
CA ASN A 4 -19.11 -24.84 -2.97
C ASN A 4 -19.85 -24.66 -4.30
N SER A 5 -21.10 -24.23 -4.23
CA SER A 5 -21.93 -23.95 -5.40
C SER A 5 -22.37 -22.48 -5.39
N ASP A 6 -21.42 -21.56 -5.41
CA ASP A 6 -21.63 -20.21 -5.92
C ASP A 6 -21.19 -20.13 -7.37
N ALA A 7 -21.89 -20.87 -8.23
CA ALA A 7 -21.92 -20.55 -9.64
C ALA A 7 -22.97 -19.44 -9.80
N THR A 8 -22.50 -18.20 -9.91
CA THR A 8 -23.29 -17.01 -10.22
C THR A 8 -24.25 -17.33 -11.36
N LYS A 9 -25.55 -17.47 -11.05
CA LYS A 9 -26.58 -17.41 -12.07
C LYS A 9 -26.64 -15.96 -12.54
N THR A 10 -25.88 -15.65 -13.59
CA THR A 10 -26.12 -14.42 -14.35
C THR A 10 -27.28 -14.72 -15.28
N ASP A 11 -28.48 -14.29 -14.90
CA ASP A 11 -29.60 -14.24 -15.84
C ASP A 11 -29.18 -13.31 -16.98
N TRP A 12 -29.18 -13.83 -18.21
CA TRP A 12 -28.82 -13.07 -19.40
C TRP A 12 -29.90 -12.01 -19.62
N VAL A 13 -29.51 -10.74 -19.44
CA VAL A 13 -30.38 -9.59 -19.66
C VAL A 13 -30.30 -9.21 -21.14
N ASP A 14 -31.45 -9.00 -21.78
CA ASP A 14 -31.57 -8.60 -23.17
C ASP A 14 -30.80 -7.27 -23.41
N PRO A 15 -29.91 -7.17 -24.42
CA PRO A 15 -29.16 -5.96 -24.72
C PRO A 15 -30.00 -4.69 -24.89
N ASP A 16 -31.28 -4.83 -25.27
CA ASP A 16 -32.22 -3.70 -25.42
C ASP A 16 -32.87 -3.26 -24.09
N GLU A 17 -32.71 -4.03 -23.02
CA GLU A 17 -33.20 -3.75 -21.66
C GLU A 17 -32.03 -3.43 -20.71
N ALA A 18 -30.91 -2.93 -21.26
CA ALA A 18 -29.74 -2.54 -20.47
C ALA A 18 -30.11 -1.40 -19.48
N PRO A 19 -29.64 -1.48 -18.23
CA PRO A 19 -29.90 -0.43 -17.26
C PRO A 19 -29.29 0.89 -17.71
N GLU A 20 -30.02 1.98 -17.46
CA GLU A 20 -29.54 3.34 -17.69
C GLU A 20 -28.24 3.57 -16.90
N LEU A 21 -27.26 4.21 -17.53
CA LEU A 21 -25.98 4.58 -16.90
C LEU A 21 -26.18 5.79 -15.99
N ASP A 22 -26.88 5.58 -14.88
CA ASP A 22 -27.16 6.61 -13.89
C ASP A 22 -25.95 6.89 -12.98
N ASP A 23 -26.02 7.97 -12.19
CA ASP A 23 -24.93 8.37 -11.29
C ASP A 23 -24.61 7.29 -10.24
N VAL A 24 -25.60 6.45 -9.89
CA VAL A 24 -25.45 5.32 -8.96
C VAL A 24 -24.64 4.19 -9.57
N TRP A 25 -24.79 3.95 -10.87
CA TRP A 25 -23.97 3.04 -11.65
C TRP A 25 -22.53 3.54 -11.74
N PHE A 26 -22.33 4.83 -12.05
CA PHE A 26 -20.99 5.44 -12.10
C PHE A 26 -20.27 5.43 -10.74
N ASP A 27 -21.00 5.60 -9.63
CA ASP A 27 -20.41 5.57 -8.28
C ASP A 27 -19.85 4.19 -7.90
N LYS A 28 -20.45 3.12 -8.44
CA LYS A 28 -20.03 1.73 -8.24
C LYS A 28 -19.11 1.19 -9.35
N ALA A 29 -18.87 1.97 -10.40
CA ALA A 29 -18.12 1.51 -11.55
C ALA A 29 -16.62 1.40 -11.24
N ASP A 30 -16.07 0.22 -11.50
CA ASP A 30 -14.64 -0.03 -11.45
C ASP A 30 -13.92 0.70 -12.60
N HIS A 31 -12.95 1.55 -12.27
CA HIS A 31 -12.18 2.26 -13.29
C HIS A 31 -11.05 1.38 -13.83
N TYR A 32 -11.19 0.90 -15.06
CA TYR A 32 -10.15 0.14 -15.76
C TYR A 32 -9.32 1.05 -16.68
N ARG A 33 -8.01 0.82 -16.73
CA ARG A 33 -7.12 1.34 -17.78
C ARG A 33 -6.54 0.15 -18.54
N GLY A 34 -7.05 -0.12 -19.73
CA GLY A 34 -6.76 -1.37 -20.44
C GLY A 34 -7.30 -2.57 -19.65
N GLU A 35 -6.49 -3.61 -19.47
CA GLU A 35 -6.84 -4.81 -18.70
C GLU A 35 -6.66 -4.64 -17.17
N THR A 36 -6.19 -3.48 -16.70
CA THR A 36 -5.83 -3.27 -15.29
C THR A 36 -6.89 -2.45 -14.55
N LEU A 37 -7.44 -3.02 -13.48
CA LEU A 37 -8.29 -2.31 -12.53
C LEU A 37 -7.48 -1.26 -11.77
N VAL A 38 -7.82 0.02 -11.94
CA VAL A 38 -7.22 1.14 -11.20
C VAL A 38 -7.88 1.17 -9.82
N GLN A 39 -7.34 0.37 -8.89
CA GLN A 39 -7.76 0.40 -7.50
C GLN A 39 -7.52 1.80 -6.91
N ARG A 40 -8.58 2.47 -6.48
CA ARG A 40 -8.49 3.65 -5.60
C ARG A 40 -8.03 3.17 -4.21
N GLY A 41 -6.73 3.20 -3.96
CA GLY A 41 -6.13 2.74 -2.70
C GLY A 41 -4.71 3.28 -2.45
N ARG A 42 -4.22 3.12 -1.20
CA ARG A 42 -2.88 3.52 -0.77
C ARG A 42 -1.84 3.00 -1.78
N PRO A 43 -0.90 3.84 -2.26
CA PRO A 43 0.08 3.40 -3.25
C PRO A 43 0.77 2.12 -2.77
N LYS A 44 0.74 1.08 -3.63
CA LYS A 44 1.55 -0.13 -3.45
C LYS A 44 3.02 0.28 -3.53
N GLY A 45 3.73 0.26 -2.41
CA GLY A 45 5.17 0.54 -2.39
C GLY A 45 5.67 1.26 -1.13
N ALA A 46 5.20 0.90 0.05
CA ALA A 46 5.94 1.26 1.25
C ALA A 46 7.05 0.23 1.47
N ASP A 47 8.23 0.44 0.87
CA ASP A 47 9.43 -0.42 1.08
C ASP A 47 9.99 -0.33 2.52
N LYS A 48 9.29 0.40 3.40
CA LYS A 48 9.62 0.54 4.80
C LYS A 48 8.88 -0.53 5.59
N ILE A 49 9.63 -1.49 6.11
CA ILE A 49 9.10 -2.52 7.02
C ILE A 49 9.08 -1.93 8.44
N SER A 50 7.92 -2.02 9.11
CA SER A 50 7.80 -1.67 10.53
C SER A 50 8.32 -2.82 11.37
N THR A 51 9.39 -2.58 12.11
CA THR A 51 10.00 -3.57 13.03
C THR A 51 10.18 -2.94 14.40
N THR A 52 9.94 -3.71 15.46
CA THR A 52 10.20 -3.28 16.83
C THR A 52 11.65 -3.57 17.19
N ILE A 53 12.45 -2.53 17.40
CA ILE A 53 13.86 -2.61 17.80
C ILE A 53 14.03 -1.77 19.08
N ARG A 54 14.86 -2.24 20.01
CA ARG A 54 15.24 -1.48 21.20
C ARG A 54 16.49 -0.66 20.89
N PHE A 55 16.45 0.61 21.27
CA PHE A 55 17.58 1.54 21.19
C PHE A 55 17.89 2.05 22.60
N ASP A 56 19.14 2.44 22.81
CA ASP A 56 19.53 3.11 24.05
C ASP A 56 18.83 4.47 24.19
N ALA A 57 18.57 4.86 25.44
CA ALA A 57 17.75 6.03 25.74
C ALA A 57 18.43 7.35 25.31
N ASP A 58 19.75 7.43 25.42
CA ASP A 58 20.58 8.55 25.01
C ASP A 58 20.58 8.74 23.49
N VAL A 59 20.69 7.66 22.73
CA VAL A 59 20.62 7.69 21.26
C VAL A 59 19.26 8.19 20.79
N LEU A 60 18.17 7.68 21.35
CA LEU A 60 16.83 8.16 21.01
C LEU A 60 16.62 9.62 21.44
N ALA A 61 17.16 10.03 22.59
CA ALA A 61 17.07 11.40 23.05
C ALA A 61 17.77 12.36 22.09
N ALA A 62 18.99 12.02 21.64
CA ALA A 62 19.76 12.84 20.69
C ALA A 62 18.99 13.04 19.38
N PHE A 63 18.46 11.99 18.76
CA PHE A 63 17.70 12.14 17.51
C PHE A 63 16.38 12.90 17.71
N LYS A 64 15.68 12.68 18.83
CA LYS A 64 14.42 13.39 19.12
C LYS A 64 14.63 14.89 19.35
N GLN A 65 15.77 15.31 19.88
CA GLN A 65 16.11 16.73 20.07
C GLN A 65 16.16 17.50 18.75
N ASP A 66 16.53 16.84 17.64
CA ASP A 66 16.54 17.44 16.30
C ASP A 66 15.12 17.75 15.76
N GLY A 67 14.06 17.42 16.49
CA GLY A 67 12.68 17.77 16.16
C GLY A 67 12.01 16.86 15.11
N PRO A 68 11.00 17.36 14.37
CA PRO A 68 10.25 16.57 13.39
C PRO A 68 11.16 15.86 12.37
N GLY A 69 10.79 14.65 11.97
CA GLY A 69 11.56 13.86 11.00
C GLY A 69 12.78 13.12 11.57
N TRP A 70 12.93 13.05 12.91
CA TRP A 70 14.06 12.35 13.55
C TRP A 70 14.20 10.88 13.13
N GLN A 71 13.10 10.18 12.88
CA GLN A 71 13.14 8.80 12.39
C GLN A 71 13.75 8.71 10.97
N THR A 72 13.50 9.71 10.12
CA THR A 72 14.07 9.78 8.77
C THR A 72 15.57 10.03 8.85
N ARG A 73 16.02 10.95 9.73
CA ARG A 73 17.45 11.19 9.97
C ARG A 73 18.16 9.95 10.54
N MET A 74 17.53 9.27 11.49
CA MET A 74 18.05 8.01 12.03
C MET A 74 18.21 6.95 10.93
N ASN A 75 17.24 6.81 10.02
CA ASN A 75 17.34 5.89 8.88
C ASN A 75 18.49 6.27 7.92
N GLN A 76 18.68 7.57 7.65
CA GLN A 76 19.81 8.06 6.83
C GLN A 76 21.15 7.72 7.48
N ALA A 77 21.30 7.96 8.78
CA ALA A 77 22.52 7.60 9.51
C ALA A 77 22.85 6.11 9.44
N LEU A 78 21.84 5.24 9.56
CA LEU A 78 22.01 3.79 9.39
C LEU A 78 22.44 3.41 7.98
N ARG A 79 21.89 4.06 6.94
CA ARG A 79 22.28 3.83 5.54
C ARG A 79 23.73 4.26 5.29
N ASP A 80 24.14 5.41 5.81
CA ASP A 80 25.50 5.91 5.64
C ASP A 80 26.51 5.04 6.38
N TRP A 81 26.17 4.53 7.57
CA TRP A 81 26.99 3.56 8.27
C TRP A 81 27.16 2.25 7.48
N LEU A 82 26.08 1.75 6.86
CA LEU A 82 26.15 0.55 6.01
C LEU A 82 27.06 0.74 4.79
N LYS A 83 26.98 1.89 4.10
CA LYS A 83 27.87 2.22 2.98
C LYS A 83 29.34 2.24 3.39
N ARG A 84 29.66 2.94 4.49
CA ARG A 84 31.02 2.98 5.04
C ARG A 84 31.54 1.60 5.42
N LYS A 85 30.66 0.74 5.94
CA LYS A 85 31.00 -0.64 6.29
C LYS A 85 31.27 -1.50 5.05
N SER A 86 30.51 -1.33 3.97
CA SER A 86 30.75 -2.08 2.73
C SER A 86 32.01 -1.63 1.99
N ASP A 87 32.36 -0.34 2.06
CA ASP A 87 33.55 0.20 1.40
C ASP A 87 34.86 -0.19 2.13
N ALA A 88 34.75 -0.61 3.38
CA ALA A 88 35.89 -1.06 4.21
C ALA A 88 36.15 -2.58 4.13
N ALA A 89 35.35 -3.33 3.36
CA ALA A 89 35.46 -4.78 3.17
C ALA A 89 35.96 -5.11 1.75
#